data_AF-A0A0L0BJB8-F1
#
_entry.id   AF-A0A0L0BJB8-F1
#
_cell.length_a   1.000
_cell.length_b   1.000
_cell.length_c   1.000
_cell.angle_alpha   90.00
_cell.angle_beta   90.00
_cell.angle_gamma   90.00
#
_symmetry.space_group_name_H-M   'P 1'
#
loop_
_entity.id
_entity.type
_entity.pdbx_description
1 polymer ?
#
loop_
_entity_poly.entity_id
_entity_poly.type
_entity_poly.pdbx_seq_one_letter_code
_entity_poly.pdbx_strand_id
1 'polypeptide(L)'
;MNVGKKWVAAGSTATLLAGGLFLGAPAATAAPGDQACLAASTQFNAALGAAGIDLAFVNQLEVAVANVVTTLENALLLADAAASTEAAVAAQGQVEATAVLYDTAVDNVDAAQTAYNTALAAANGDVEAPAVVQAQGVLTLALADQAAALNNADLAFAAYEALVYTPEVQAAEAAAEAAAAEADALIAQLGGDEALAAQIVELFKAFLAACDASAIGVDPVVPIVTPVTPAPVVVTPAPEVVVVTPAPEVTVVTPAPVAVAPATGTNKGLNVQTAVATEDNSAAMTLIAALLAVGVAVPMATAARMRRLERAQR
;
A
#
# COMPACT_ATOMS: atom_id res chain seq x y z
N MET A 1 -4.82 -6.47 -0.17
CA MET A 1 -5.03 -5.27 0.71
C MET A 1 -3.79 -4.59 1.38
N ASN A 2 -2.66 -5.26 1.68
CA ASN A 2 -1.52 -4.60 2.36
C ASN A 2 -0.69 -3.67 1.45
N VAL A 3 -0.65 -3.93 0.14
CA VAL A 3 0.11 -3.12 -0.83
C VAL A 3 -0.51 -1.74 -1.02
N GLY A 4 -1.83 -1.65 -1.17
CA GLY A 4 -2.54 -0.36 -1.24
C GLY A 4 -2.28 0.54 -0.03
N LYS A 5 -2.25 -0.02 1.19
CA LYS A 5 -1.94 0.75 2.41
C LYS A 5 -0.51 1.31 2.40
N LYS A 6 0.47 0.54 1.91
CA LYS A 6 1.87 0.98 1.79
C LYS A 6 2.02 2.13 0.78
N TRP A 7 1.39 1.99 -0.39
CA TRP A 7 1.47 3.00 -1.46
C TRP A 7 0.70 4.29 -1.13
N VAL A 8 -0.45 4.19 -0.45
CA VAL A 8 -1.20 5.37 0.03
C VAL A 8 -0.41 6.10 1.12
N ALA A 9 0.24 5.38 2.03
CA ALA A 9 1.13 5.99 3.03
C ALA A 9 2.33 6.67 2.36
N ALA A 10 3.02 5.98 1.46
CA ALA A 10 4.18 6.52 0.73
C ALA A 10 3.80 7.73 -0.14
N GLY A 11 2.66 7.67 -0.83
CA GLY A 11 2.13 8.75 -1.66
C GLY A 11 1.76 10.01 -0.87
N SER A 12 1.25 9.85 0.35
CA SER A 12 0.92 10.96 1.24
C SER A 12 2.18 11.69 1.74
N THR A 13 3.24 10.95 2.09
CA THR A 13 4.55 11.53 2.41
C THR A 13 5.22 12.17 1.20
N ALA A 14 5.13 11.56 0.01
CA ALA A 14 5.70 12.12 -1.21
C ALA A 14 5.01 13.41 -1.64
N THR A 15 3.68 13.51 -1.53
CA THR A 15 2.95 14.76 -1.84
C THR A 15 3.19 15.87 -0.82
N LEU A 16 3.39 15.55 0.47
CA LEU A 16 3.77 16.53 1.49
C LEU A 16 5.21 17.05 1.28
N LEU A 17 6.15 16.17 0.93
CA LEU A 17 7.53 16.56 0.59
C LEU A 17 7.58 17.36 -0.71
N ALA A 18 6.85 16.92 -1.74
CA ALA A 18 6.75 17.62 -3.02
C ALA A 18 6.13 19.00 -2.88
N GLY A 19 5.00 19.08 -2.19
CA GLY A 19 4.32 20.34 -1.92
C GLY A 19 5.17 21.28 -1.07
N GLY A 20 5.90 20.75 -0.07
CA GLY A 20 6.79 21.52 0.78
C GLY A 20 8.02 22.07 0.03
N LEU A 21 8.65 21.27 -0.82
CA LEU A 21 9.86 21.69 -1.56
C LEU A 21 9.53 22.68 -2.69
N PHE A 22 8.41 22.51 -3.39
CA PHE A 22 8.03 23.37 -4.53
C PHE A 22 7.27 24.63 -4.16
N LEU A 23 6.57 24.68 -3.02
CA LEU A 23 5.84 25.88 -2.57
C LEU A 23 6.62 26.68 -1.52
N GLY A 24 7.65 26.10 -0.89
CA GLY A 24 8.44 26.74 0.16
C GLY A 24 9.76 27.38 -0.32
N ALA A 25 10.32 26.93 -1.44
CA ALA A 25 11.53 27.55 -1.99
C ALA A 25 11.15 28.80 -2.79
N PRO A 26 11.69 30.00 -2.48
CA PRO A 26 11.50 31.17 -3.33
C PRO A 26 11.94 30.80 -4.76
N ALA A 27 11.08 31.06 -5.74
CA ALA A 27 11.39 30.79 -7.14
C ALA A 27 12.72 31.47 -7.48
N ALA A 28 13.78 30.68 -7.62
CA ALA A 28 15.10 31.18 -7.99
C ALA A 28 14.96 31.80 -9.39
N THR A 29 14.78 33.12 -9.44
CA THR A 29 14.83 33.89 -10.68
C THR A 29 16.29 34.07 -11.06
N ALA A 30 16.94 32.97 -11.47
CA ALA A 30 18.22 33.07 -12.16
C ALA A 30 18.02 33.93 -13.41
N ALA A 31 18.90 34.92 -13.61
CA ALA A 31 18.95 35.64 -14.88
C ALA A 31 19.18 34.60 -15.99
N PRO A 32 18.31 34.49 -17.01
CA PRO A 32 18.47 33.50 -18.08
C PRO A 32 19.87 33.64 -18.72
N GLY A 33 20.68 32.58 -18.64
CA GLY A 33 21.99 32.52 -19.30
C GLY A 33 23.23 32.67 -18.39
N ASP A 34 23.08 32.64 -17.06
CA ASP A 34 24.26 32.55 -16.18
C ASP A 34 25.05 31.26 -16.44
N GLN A 35 26.33 31.41 -16.79
CA GLN A 35 27.21 30.28 -17.08
C GLN A 35 27.45 29.40 -15.86
N ALA A 36 27.43 29.94 -14.64
CA ALA A 36 27.61 29.15 -13.43
C ALA A 36 26.45 28.17 -13.23
N CYS A 37 25.22 28.65 -13.38
CA CYS A 37 24.01 27.82 -13.32
C CYS A 37 23.95 26.78 -14.45
N LEU A 38 24.36 27.15 -15.68
CA LEU A 38 24.47 26.19 -16.80
C LEU A 38 25.52 25.09 -16.54
N ALA A 39 26.69 25.44 -16.00
CA ALA A 39 27.73 24.47 -15.67
C ALA A 39 27.33 23.55 -14.50
N ALA A 40 26.66 24.08 -13.48
CA ALA A 40 26.15 23.26 -12.38
C ALA A 40 25.03 22.31 -12.86
N SER A 41 24.16 22.77 -13.76
CA SER A 41 23.13 21.92 -14.38
C SER A 41 23.73 20.78 -15.19
N THR A 42 24.77 21.02 -15.99
CA THR A 42 25.42 19.95 -16.76
C THR A 42 26.15 18.95 -15.86
N GLN A 43 26.79 19.39 -14.78
CA GLN A 43 27.41 18.50 -13.80
C GLN A 43 26.38 17.64 -13.06
N PHE A 44 25.25 18.23 -12.64
CA PHE A 44 24.16 17.49 -12.01
C PHE A 44 23.58 16.44 -12.97
N ASN A 45 23.27 16.81 -14.22
CA ASN A 45 22.77 15.87 -15.22
C ASN A 45 23.79 14.76 -15.55
N ALA A 46 25.09 15.07 -15.59
CA ALA A 46 26.14 14.07 -15.79
C ALA A 46 26.24 13.09 -14.61
N ALA A 47 26.10 13.58 -13.39
CA ALA A 47 26.09 12.73 -12.19
C ALA A 47 24.84 11.83 -12.13
N LEU A 48 23.67 12.35 -12.49
CA LEU A 48 22.45 11.54 -12.65
C LEU A 48 22.64 10.45 -13.72
N GLY A 49 23.20 10.80 -14.88
CA GLY A 49 23.51 9.82 -15.93
C GLY A 49 24.52 8.75 -15.48
N ALA A 50 25.53 9.13 -14.69
CA ALA A 50 26.50 8.20 -14.11
C ALA A 50 25.86 7.27 -13.04
N ALA A 51 24.82 7.76 -12.36
CA ALA A 51 23.98 6.99 -11.44
C ALA A 51 22.99 6.05 -12.17
N GLY A 52 22.94 6.07 -13.51
CA GLY A 52 21.93 5.36 -14.29
C GLY A 52 20.54 6.02 -14.27
N ILE A 53 20.42 7.21 -13.70
CA ILE A 53 19.19 8.01 -13.67
C ILE A 53 19.16 8.87 -14.93
N ASP A 54 18.84 8.26 -16.06
CA ASP A 54 18.67 8.96 -17.32
C ASP A 54 17.18 9.16 -17.67
N LEU A 55 16.93 9.78 -18.83
CA LEU A 55 15.56 10.01 -19.31
C LEU A 55 14.80 8.68 -19.53
N ALA A 56 15.49 7.59 -19.89
CA ALA A 56 14.86 6.30 -20.08
C ALA A 56 14.41 5.71 -18.74
N PHE A 57 15.23 5.80 -17.69
CA PHE A 57 14.87 5.41 -16.33
C PHE A 57 13.66 6.22 -15.83
N VAL A 58 13.68 7.55 -15.98
CA VAL A 58 12.55 8.40 -15.56
C VAL A 58 11.27 8.01 -16.30
N ASN A 59 11.33 7.82 -17.61
CA ASN A 59 10.17 7.35 -18.38
C ASN A 59 9.67 5.97 -17.91
N GLN A 60 10.57 5.03 -17.58
CA GLN A 60 10.20 3.72 -17.05
C GLN A 60 9.53 3.83 -15.69
N LEU A 61 10.07 4.66 -14.79
CA LEU A 61 9.48 4.89 -13.47
C LEU A 61 8.11 5.56 -13.58
N GLU A 62 7.95 6.56 -14.44
CA GLU A 62 6.65 7.20 -14.71
C GLU A 62 5.61 6.19 -15.21
N VAL A 63 6.00 5.33 -16.16
CA VAL A 63 5.13 4.26 -16.69
C VAL A 63 4.77 3.25 -15.59
N ALA A 64 5.74 2.80 -14.80
CA ALA A 64 5.52 1.85 -13.72
C ALA A 64 4.57 2.42 -12.65
N VAL A 65 4.77 3.68 -12.24
CA VAL A 65 3.89 4.36 -11.28
C VAL A 65 2.49 4.56 -11.86
N ALA A 66 2.37 4.97 -13.13
CA ALA A 66 1.07 5.08 -13.79
C ALA A 66 0.34 3.73 -13.87
N ASN A 67 1.08 2.64 -14.05
CA ASN A 67 0.55 1.29 -14.06
C ASN A 67 0.06 0.86 -12.65
N VAL A 68 0.81 1.19 -11.59
CA VAL A 68 0.37 0.98 -10.19
C VAL A 68 -0.96 1.69 -9.91
N VAL A 69 -1.07 2.97 -10.29
CA VAL A 69 -2.31 3.73 -10.10
C VAL A 69 -3.46 3.08 -10.87
N THR A 70 -3.25 2.78 -12.16
CA THR A 70 -4.28 2.20 -13.03
C THR A 70 -4.79 0.85 -12.51
N THR A 71 -3.87 -0.03 -12.08
CA THR A 71 -4.22 -1.36 -11.56
C THR A 71 -4.91 -1.30 -10.20
N LEU A 72 -4.51 -0.37 -9.31
CA LEU A 72 -5.20 -0.12 -8.04
C LEU A 72 -6.62 0.44 -8.24
N GLU A 73 -6.79 1.41 -9.14
CA GLU A 73 -8.11 1.96 -9.46
C GLU A 73 -9.04 0.88 -10.02
N ASN A 74 -8.52 0.03 -10.90
CA ASN A 74 -9.28 -1.10 -11.43
C ASN A 74 -9.65 -2.14 -10.35
N ALA A 75 -8.72 -2.47 -9.45
CA ALA A 75 -8.98 -3.39 -8.35
C ALA A 75 -10.08 -2.84 -7.39
N LEU A 76 -10.03 -1.55 -7.07
CA LEU A 76 -11.06 -0.88 -6.27
C LEU A 76 -12.41 -0.87 -6.97
N LEU A 77 -12.45 -0.53 -8.27
CA LEU A 77 -13.68 -0.52 -9.05
C LEU A 77 -14.34 -1.91 -9.08
N LEU A 78 -13.54 -2.97 -9.26
CA LEU A 78 -14.05 -4.35 -9.26
C LEU A 78 -14.54 -4.79 -7.88
N ALA A 79 -13.81 -4.43 -6.82
CA ALA A 79 -14.24 -4.72 -5.45
C ALA A 79 -15.56 -4.01 -5.10
N ASP A 80 -15.71 -2.74 -5.47
CA ASP A 80 -16.95 -1.96 -5.27
C ASP A 80 -18.10 -2.54 -6.09
N ALA A 81 -17.84 -2.95 -7.34
CA ALA A 81 -18.84 -3.61 -8.18
C ALA A 81 -19.31 -4.94 -7.57
N ALA A 82 -18.40 -5.76 -7.02
CA ALA A 82 -18.75 -7.02 -6.36
C ALA A 82 -19.56 -6.78 -5.08
N ALA A 83 -19.15 -5.81 -4.25
CA ALA A 83 -19.81 -5.45 -3.00
C ALA A 83 -21.19 -4.81 -3.19
N SER A 84 -21.44 -4.15 -4.33
CA SER A 84 -22.71 -3.50 -4.64
C SER A 84 -23.78 -4.40 -5.25
N THR A 85 -23.48 -5.69 -5.46
CA THR A 85 -24.49 -6.65 -5.93
C THR A 85 -25.58 -6.87 -4.88
N GLU A 86 -26.82 -7.09 -5.33
CA GLU A 86 -27.96 -7.37 -4.42
C GLU A 86 -27.67 -8.56 -3.50
N ALA A 87 -27.00 -9.60 -4.03
CA ALA A 87 -26.59 -10.76 -3.25
C ALA A 87 -25.56 -10.40 -2.17
N ALA A 88 -24.53 -9.61 -2.49
CA ALA A 88 -23.53 -9.19 -1.51
C ALA A 88 -24.15 -8.30 -0.41
N VAL A 89 -25.03 -7.37 -0.78
CA VAL A 89 -25.77 -6.52 0.18
C VAL A 89 -26.66 -7.36 1.09
N ALA A 90 -27.36 -8.35 0.54
CA ALA A 90 -28.19 -9.26 1.33
C ALA A 90 -27.33 -10.10 2.29
N ALA A 91 -26.18 -10.62 1.82
CA ALA A 91 -25.24 -11.38 2.65
C ALA A 91 -24.63 -10.51 3.76
N GLN A 92 -24.28 -9.25 3.47
CA GLN A 92 -23.83 -8.29 4.48
C GLN A 92 -24.91 -8.07 5.55
N GLY A 93 -26.18 -7.93 5.14
CA GLY A 93 -27.30 -7.85 6.08
C GLY A 93 -27.43 -9.08 6.99
N GLN A 94 -27.07 -10.28 6.50
CA GLN A 94 -27.02 -11.50 7.33
C GLN A 94 -25.84 -11.47 8.31
N VAL A 95 -24.68 -10.94 7.92
CA VAL A 95 -23.54 -10.73 8.84
C VAL A 95 -23.96 -9.79 9.98
N GLU A 96 -24.63 -8.69 9.66
CA GLU A 96 -25.13 -7.75 10.68
C GLU A 96 -26.19 -8.39 11.58
N ALA A 97 -27.12 -9.15 11.01
CA ALA A 97 -28.15 -9.87 11.79
C ALA A 97 -27.54 -10.92 12.74
N THR A 98 -26.54 -11.68 12.28
CA THR A 98 -25.86 -12.71 13.09
C THR A 98 -25.00 -12.09 14.19
N ALA A 99 -24.41 -10.91 13.98
CA ALA A 99 -23.74 -10.15 15.03
C ALA A 99 -24.70 -9.78 16.18
N VAL A 100 -25.90 -9.31 15.86
CA VAL A 100 -26.94 -9.00 16.88
C VAL A 100 -27.37 -10.25 17.66
N LEU A 101 -27.49 -11.40 16.98
CA LEU A 101 -27.80 -12.67 17.64
C LEU A 101 -26.68 -13.11 18.58
N TYR A 102 -25.42 -12.93 18.18
CA TYR A 102 -24.26 -13.24 19.02
C TYR A 102 -24.24 -12.36 20.27
N ASP A 103 -24.42 -11.05 20.13
CA ASP A 103 -24.47 -10.12 21.27
C ASP A 103 -25.60 -10.50 22.25
N THR A 104 -26.79 -10.82 21.71
CA THR A 104 -27.92 -11.32 22.53
C THR A 104 -27.57 -12.61 23.27
N ALA A 105 -26.85 -13.53 22.62
CA ALA A 105 -26.43 -14.79 23.24
C ALA A 105 -25.38 -14.57 24.35
N VAL A 106 -24.46 -13.60 24.17
CA VAL A 106 -23.52 -13.17 25.23
C VAL A 106 -24.29 -12.66 26.45
N ASP A 107 -25.25 -11.76 26.26
CA ASP A 107 -26.08 -11.24 27.35
C ASP A 107 -26.84 -12.36 28.09
N ASN A 108 -27.35 -13.35 27.36
CA ASN A 108 -28.02 -14.50 27.94
C ASN A 108 -27.06 -15.40 28.76
N VAL A 109 -25.83 -15.59 28.31
CA VAL A 109 -24.79 -16.31 29.07
C VAL A 109 -24.50 -15.57 30.37
N ASP A 110 -24.31 -14.25 30.32
CA ASP A 110 -24.04 -13.44 31.51
C ASP A 110 -25.20 -13.47 32.53
N ALA A 111 -26.44 -13.39 32.04
CA ALA A 111 -27.63 -13.52 32.88
C ALA A 111 -27.74 -14.92 33.50
N ALA A 112 -27.53 -15.99 32.73
CA ALA A 112 -27.58 -17.36 33.20
C ALA A 112 -26.45 -17.65 34.22
N GLN A 113 -25.26 -17.11 34.00
CA GLN A 113 -24.13 -17.22 34.92
C GLN A 113 -24.43 -16.51 36.25
N THR A 114 -25.05 -15.34 36.19
CA THR A 114 -25.49 -14.59 37.39
C THR A 114 -26.55 -15.38 38.18
N ALA A 115 -27.51 -15.98 37.49
CA ALA A 115 -28.54 -16.83 38.10
C ALA A 115 -27.92 -18.08 38.77
N TYR A 116 -26.98 -18.75 38.10
CA TYR A 116 -26.23 -19.88 38.66
C TYR A 116 -25.48 -19.50 39.93
N ASN A 117 -24.72 -18.40 39.89
CA ASN A 117 -23.96 -17.91 41.05
C ASN A 117 -24.88 -17.56 42.23
N THR A 118 -26.05 -16.95 41.95
CA THR A 118 -27.05 -16.60 42.95
C THR A 118 -27.66 -17.84 43.59
N ALA A 119 -28.03 -18.85 42.79
CA ALA A 119 -28.55 -20.12 43.28
C ALA A 119 -27.52 -20.84 44.16
N LEU A 120 -26.26 -20.86 43.74
CA LEU A 120 -25.17 -21.49 44.48
C LEU A 120 -24.93 -20.83 45.84
N ALA A 121 -24.95 -19.50 45.89
CA ALA A 121 -24.85 -18.75 47.13
C ALA A 121 -26.02 -19.05 48.08
N ALA A 122 -27.25 -19.07 47.57
CA ALA A 122 -28.44 -19.39 48.36
C ALA A 122 -28.44 -20.84 48.90
N ALA A 123 -27.81 -21.76 48.17
CA ALA A 123 -27.62 -23.15 48.58
C ALA A 123 -26.39 -23.36 49.50
N ASN A 124 -25.73 -22.29 49.96
CA ASN A 124 -24.49 -22.35 50.74
C ASN A 124 -23.38 -23.19 50.06
N GLY A 125 -23.31 -23.15 48.74
CA GLY A 125 -22.33 -23.90 47.95
C GLY A 125 -22.71 -25.35 47.64
N ASP A 126 -23.90 -25.83 48.02
CA ASP A 126 -24.38 -27.15 47.62
C ASP A 126 -24.75 -27.19 46.13
N VAL A 127 -23.89 -27.80 45.32
CA VAL A 127 -24.06 -27.91 43.86
C VAL A 127 -25.17 -28.87 43.45
N GLU A 128 -25.58 -29.79 44.34
CA GLU A 128 -26.63 -30.77 44.08
C GLU A 128 -28.02 -30.22 44.46
N ALA A 129 -28.08 -29.03 45.06
CA ALA A 129 -29.34 -28.39 45.39
C ALA A 129 -30.18 -28.19 44.10
N PRO A 130 -31.50 -28.53 44.10
CA PRO A 130 -32.31 -28.53 42.89
C PRO A 130 -32.29 -27.21 42.09
N ALA A 131 -32.23 -26.07 42.78
CA ALA A 131 -32.14 -24.76 42.15
C ALA A 131 -30.80 -24.51 41.44
N VAL A 132 -29.70 -25.03 41.98
CA VAL A 132 -28.36 -24.93 41.35
C VAL A 132 -28.30 -25.79 40.11
N VAL A 133 -28.78 -27.04 40.18
CA VAL A 133 -28.87 -27.94 39.03
C VAL A 133 -29.72 -27.33 37.92
N GLN A 134 -30.86 -26.71 38.27
CA GLN A 134 -31.70 -26.00 37.30
C GLN A 134 -30.95 -24.84 36.64
N ALA A 135 -30.30 -23.98 37.42
CA ALA A 135 -29.56 -22.83 36.90
C ALA A 135 -28.35 -23.25 36.05
N GLN A 136 -27.68 -24.34 36.40
CA GLN A 136 -26.62 -24.95 35.60
C GLN A 136 -27.14 -25.43 34.24
N GLY A 137 -28.34 -26.02 34.22
CA GLY A 137 -29.01 -26.39 32.97
C GLY A 137 -29.27 -25.18 32.06
N VAL A 138 -29.75 -24.06 32.62
CA VAL A 138 -29.97 -22.82 31.87
C VAL A 138 -28.66 -22.25 31.33
N LEU A 139 -27.60 -22.20 32.15
CA LEU A 139 -26.27 -21.75 31.70
C LEU A 139 -25.72 -22.64 30.57
N THR A 140 -25.92 -23.96 30.65
CA THR A 140 -25.51 -24.90 29.60
C THR A 140 -26.22 -24.61 28.27
N LEU A 141 -27.53 -24.33 28.32
CA LEU A 141 -28.30 -23.96 27.12
C LEU A 141 -27.84 -22.61 26.56
N ALA A 142 -27.63 -21.60 27.40
CA ALA A 142 -27.15 -20.29 26.96
C ALA A 142 -25.79 -20.37 26.26
N LEU A 143 -24.86 -21.18 26.78
CA LEU A 143 -23.56 -21.42 26.14
C LEU A 143 -23.70 -22.16 24.80
N ALA A 144 -24.64 -23.10 24.69
CA ALA A 144 -24.93 -23.77 23.42
C ALA A 144 -25.50 -22.79 22.39
N ASP A 145 -26.41 -21.91 22.79
CA ASP A 145 -26.98 -20.86 21.93
C ASP A 145 -25.91 -19.87 21.47
N GLN A 146 -24.98 -19.47 22.35
CA GLN A 146 -23.84 -18.63 21.98
C GLN A 146 -22.93 -19.31 20.95
N ALA A 147 -22.62 -20.59 21.13
CA ALA A 147 -21.83 -21.35 20.16
C ALA A 147 -22.53 -21.46 18.80
N ALA A 148 -23.86 -21.65 18.79
CA ALA A 148 -24.66 -21.67 17.56
C ALA A 148 -24.68 -20.30 16.87
N ALA A 149 -24.80 -19.21 17.63
CA ALA A 149 -24.75 -17.85 17.10
C ALA A 149 -23.40 -17.55 16.45
N LEU A 150 -22.30 -17.94 17.08
CA LEU A 150 -20.95 -17.80 16.51
C LEU A 150 -20.80 -18.58 15.19
N ASN A 151 -21.22 -19.84 15.17
CA ASN A 151 -21.17 -20.65 13.94
C ASN A 151 -22.02 -20.04 12.81
N ASN A 152 -23.16 -19.44 13.13
CA ASN A 152 -23.97 -18.74 12.13
C ASN A 152 -23.29 -17.47 11.61
N ALA A 153 -22.60 -16.72 12.46
CA ALA A 153 -21.81 -15.56 12.06
C ALA A 153 -20.67 -15.96 11.11
N ASP A 154 -19.95 -17.05 11.41
CA ASP A 154 -18.89 -17.57 10.54
C ASP A 154 -19.42 -17.96 9.15
N LEU A 155 -20.57 -18.64 9.10
CA LEU A 155 -21.21 -19.01 7.84
C LEU A 155 -21.68 -17.78 7.05
N ALA A 156 -22.24 -16.78 7.72
CA ALA A 156 -22.66 -15.53 7.08
C ALA A 156 -21.47 -14.77 6.50
N PHE A 157 -20.35 -14.69 7.25
CA PHE A 157 -19.13 -14.03 6.80
C PHE A 157 -18.52 -14.76 5.59
N ALA A 158 -18.42 -16.09 5.64
CA ALA A 158 -17.91 -16.88 4.52
C ALA A 158 -18.79 -16.73 3.26
N ALA A 159 -20.11 -16.64 3.42
CA ALA A 159 -21.02 -16.40 2.31
C ALA A 159 -20.83 -15.00 1.70
N TYR A 160 -20.63 -13.97 2.53
CA TYR A 160 -20.32 -12.63 2.06
C TYR A 160 -18.97 -12.57 1.34
N GLU A 161 -17.91 -13.14 1.92
CA GLU A 161 -16.57 -13.18 1.34
C GLU A 161 -16.56 -13.87 -0.04
N ALA A 162 -17.28 -14.98 -0.19
CA ALA A 162 -17.42 -15.67 -1.47
C ALA A 162 -18.07 -14.82 -2.57
N LEU A 163 -18.90 -13.83 -2.20
CA LEU A 163 -19.56 -12.93 -3.13
C LEU A 163 -18.69 -11.73 -3.50
N VAL A 164 -17.92 -11.19 -2.55
CA VAL A 164 -17.09 -9.99 -2.78
C VAL A 164 -15.67 -10.30 -3.23
N TYR A 165 -15.13 -11.46 -2.87
CA TYR A 165 -13.77 -11.87 -3.21
C TYR A 165 -13.72 -12.77 -4.45
N THR A 166 -14.29 -12.25 -5.54
CA THR A 166 -14.42 -13.00 -6.80
C THR A 166 -13.05 -13.24 -7.48
N PRO A 167 -12.94 -14.18 -8.42
CA PRO A 167 -11.71 -14.39 -9.19
C PRO A 167 -11.22 -13.13 -9.92
N GLU A 168 -12.12 -12.26 -10.37
CA GLU A 168 -11.79 -10.99 -11.03
C GLU A 168 -11.15 -9.99 -10.05
N VAL A 169 -11.69 -9.89 -8.82
CA VAL A 169 -11.10 -9.06 -7.76
C VAL A 169 -9.72 -9.59 -7.38
N GLN A 170 -9.57 -10.92 -7.23
CA GLN A 170 -8.29 -11.56 -6.96
C GLN A 170 -7.25 -11.29 -8.06
N ALA A 171 -7.64 -11.42 -9.32
CA ALA A 171 -6.77 -11.15 -10.46
C ALA A 171 -6.35 -9.67 -10.51
N ALA A 172 -7.26 -8.75 -10.20
CA ALA A 172 -6.96 -7.33 -10.15
C ALA A 172 -6.04 -6.95 -8.98
N GLU A 173 -6.24 -7.54 -7.79
CA GLU A 173 -5.29 -7.39 -6.67
C GLU A 173 -3.90 -7.91 -7.06
N ALA A 174 -3.80 -9.11 -7.66
CA ALA A 174 -2.53 -9.66 -8.10
C ALA A 174 -1.84 -8.80 -9.16
N ALA A 175 -2.59 -8.20 -10.09
CA ALA A 175 -2.07 -7.26 -11.07
C ALA A 175 -1.51 -5.99 -10.41
N ALA A 176 -2.19 -5.46 -9.40
CA ALA A 176 -1.72 -4.31 -8.63
C ALA A 176 -0.45 -4.63 -7.82
N GLU A 177 -0.35 -5.84 -7.25
CA GLU A 177 0.86 -6.30 -6.55
C GLU A 177 2.04 -6.47 -7.51
N ALA A 178 1.81 -7.00 -8.71
CA ALA A 178 2.84 -7.12 -9.73
C ALA A 178 3.34 -5.74 -10.21
N ALA A 179 2.43 -4.79 -10.47
CA ALA A 179 2.80 -3.43 -10.84
C ALA A 179 3.59 -2.72 -9.73
N ALA A 180 3.20 -2.92 -8.47
CA ALA A 180 3.92 -2.38 -7.31
C ALA A 180 5.33 -2.98 -7.21
N ALA A 181 5.48 -4.29 -7.41
CA ALA A 181 6.78 -4.95 -7.39
C ALA A 181 7.71 -4.46 -8.52
N GLU A 182 7.16 -4.15 -9.69
CA GLU A 182 7.92 -3.55 -10.80
C GLU A 182 8.42 -2.14 -10.44
N ALA A 183 7.55 -1.31 -9.86
CA ALA A 183 7.93 0.02 -9.41
C ALA A 183 8.97 -0.05 -8.26
N ASP A 184 8.78 -0.95 -7.29
CA ASP A 184 9.74 -1.19 -6.20
C ASP A 184 11.09 -1.66 -6.73
N ALA A 185 11.12 -2.49 -7.79
CA ALA A 185 12.36 -2.92 -8.43
C ALA A 185 13.12 -1.76 -9.08
N LEU A 186 12.42 -0.82 -9.72
CA LEU A 186 13.03 0.41 -10.26
C LEU A 186 13.53 1.32 -9.14
N ILE A 187 12.76 1.44 -8.05
CA ILE A 187 13.16 2.21 -6.87
C ILE A 187 14.39 1.61 -6.19
N ALA A 188 14.48 0.28 -6.08
CA ALA A 188 15.62 -0.41 -5.50
C ALA A 188 16.92 -0.16 -6.28
N GLN A 189 16.85 0.09 -7.59
CA GLN A 189 18.01 0.50 -8.39
C GLN A 189 18.56 1.87 -7.94
N LEU A 190 17.71 2.76 -7.42
CA LEU A 190 18.12 4.04 -6.83
C LEU A 190 18.69 3.89 -5.42
N GLY A 191 18.15 2.94 -4.64
CA GLY A 191 18.49 2.73 -3.23
C GLY A 191 19.73 1.88 -2.98
N GLY A 192 20.32 1.27 -4.01
CA GLY A 192 21.46 0.35 -3.86
C GLY A 192 22.76 1.00 -3.37
N ASP A 193 22.86 2.33 -3.36
CA ASP A 193 24.06 3.05 -2.95
C ASP A 193 23.71 4.34 -2.17
N GLU A 194 23.68 4.24 -0.84
CA GLU A 194 23.45 5.40 0.05
C GLU A 194 24.49 6.50 -0.16
N ALA A 195 25.72 6.16 -0.54
CA ALA A 195 26.77 7.15 -0.80
C ALA A 195 26.47 7.93 -2.09
N LEU A 196 25.96 7.24 -3.12
CA LEU A 196 25.49 7.87 -4.35
C LEU A 196 24.29 8.78 -4.07
N ALA A 197 23.32 8.36 -3.26
CA ALA A 197 22.18 9.19 -2.87
C ALA A 197 22.64 10.47 -2.15
N ALA A 198 23.56 10.37 -1.18
CA ALA A 198 24.14 11.52 -0.50
C ALA A 198 24.89 12.44 -1.48
N GLN A 199 25.62 11.88 -2.44
CA GLN A 199 26.34 12.64 -3.46
C GLN A 199 25.38 13.42 -4.38
N ILE A 200 24.28 12.80 -4.81
CA ILE A 200 23.25 13.46 -5.64
C ILE A 200 22.61 14.62 -4.87
N VAL A 201 22.33 14.45 -3.58
CA VAL A 201 21.79 15.52 -2.72
C VAL A 201 22.77 16.69 -2.61
N GLU A 202 24.06 16.44 -2.38
CA GLU A 202 25.06 17.50 -2.31
C GLU A 202 25.25 18.22 -3.65
N LEU A 203 25.23 17.49 -4.78
CA LEU A 203 25.25 18.08 -6.12
C LEU A 203 24.01 18.94 -6.39
N PHE A 204 22.84 18.51 -5.94
CA PHE A 204 21.62 19.30 -6.06
C PHE A 204 21.69 20.59 -5.23
N LYS A 205 22.18 20.53 -3.99
CA LYS A 205 22.42 21.72 -3.16
C LYS A 205 23.41 22.68 -3.84
N ALA A 206 24.50 22.16 -4.40
CA ALA A 206 25.47 22.97 -5.13
C ALA A 206 24.86 23.61 -6.38
N PHE A 207 24.01 22.88 -7.11
CA PHE A 207 23.24 23.40 -8.23
C PHE A 207 22.30 24.54 -7.81
N LEU A 208 21.52 24.36 -6.74
CA LEU A 208 20.64 25.40 -6.22
C LEU A 208 21.43 26.65 -5.81
N ALA A 209 22.55 26.48 -5.11
CA ALA A 209 23.42 27.59 -4.71
C ALA A 209 24.01 28.33 -5.90
N ALA A 210 24.40 27.61 -6.97
CA ALA A 210 24.93 28.21 -8.21
C ALA A 210 23.86 28.93 -9.04
N CYS A 211 22.58 28.55 -8.90
CA CYS A 211 21.46 29.18 -9.61
C CYS A 211 20.72 30.24 -8.79
N ASP A 212 21.08 30.44 -7.52
CA ASP A 212 20.50 31.50 -6.70
C ASP A 212 21.12 32.86 -7.07
N ALA A 213 20.34 33.68 -7.76
CA ALA A 213 20.73 35.02 -8.19
C ALA A 213 21.01 36.00 -7.03
N SER A 214 20.63 35.65 -5.79
CA SER A 214 20.96 36.46 -4.61
C SER A 214 22.40 36.26 -4.11
N ALA A 215 23.12 35.27 -4.65
CA ALA A 215 24.53 34.99 -4.36
C ALA A 215 25.53 35.83 -5.19
N ILE A 216 25.10 36.89 -5.88
CA ILE A 216 26.00 37.77 -6.64
C ILE A 216 27.03 38.40 -5.66
N GLY A 217 28.27 37.92 -5.71
CA GLY A 217 29.40 38.42 -4.90
C GLY A 217 30.18 37.38 -4.09
N VAL A 218 29.75 36.11 -4.05
CA VAL A 218 30.56 35.01 -3.50
C VAL A 218 31.39 34.36 -4.60
N ASP A 219 32.69 34.21 -4.36
CA ASP A 219 33.59 33.51 -5.28
C ASP A 219 33.10 32.06 -5.50
N PRO A 220 33.05 31.58 -6.76
CA PRO A 220 32.56 30.25 -7.07
C PRO A 220 33.43 29.20 -6.38
N VAL A 221 32.80 28.38 -5.53
CA VAL A 221 33.44 27.19 -4.96
C VAL A 221 33.68 26.23 -6.13
N VAL A 222 34.95 25.99 -6.47
CA VAL A 222 35.33 24.97 -7.45
C VAL A 222 35.08 23.61 -6.80
N PRO A 223 34.11 22.80 -7.27
CA PRO A 223 33.88 21.49 -6.69
C PRO A 223 35.09 20.60 -6.98
N ILE A 224 35.62 19.98 -5.92
CA ILE A 224 36.64 18.94 -6.05
C ILE A 224 35.92 17.68 -6.52
N VAL A 225 35.86 17.47 -7.84
CA VAL A 225 35.44 16.20 -8.43
C VAL A 225 36.58 15.20 -8.25
N THR A 226 36.54 14.40 -7.20
CA THR A 226 37.30 13.15 -7.15
C THR A 226 36.64 12.18 -8.13
N PRO A 227 37.34 11.67 -9.16
CA PRO A 227 36.76 10.73 -10.11
C PRO A 227 36.37 9.44 -9.38
N VAL A 228 35.07 9.22 -9.23
CA VAL A 228 34.54 7.93 -8.78
C VAL A 228 34.65 6.98 -9.96
N THR A 229 35.37 5.89 -9.78
CA THR A 229 35.49 4.85 -10.81
C THR A 229 34.15 4.12 -10.88
N PRO A 230 33.43 4.09 -12.01
CA PRO A 230 32.13 3.45 -12.08
C PRO A 230 32.25 1.97 -11.76
N ALA A 231 31.42 1.49 -10.81
CA ALA A 231 31.25 0.07 -10.58
C ALA A 231 30.63 -0.58 -11.83
N PRO A 232 31.01 -1.82 -12.18
CA PRO A 232 30.47 -2.49 -13.36
C PRO A 232 28.95 -2.63 -13.24
N VAL A 233 28.23 -2.02 -14.17
CA VAL A 233 26.77 -2.14 -14.31
C VAL A 233 26.46 -3.57 -14.71
N VAL A 234 25.82 -4.32 -13.82
CA VAL A 234 25.24 -5.63 -14.16
C VAL A 234 23.95 -5.35 -14.92
N VAL A 235 24.02 -5.47 -16.25
CA VAL A 235 22.83 -5.42 -17.10
C VAL A 235 22.04 -6.71 -16.86
N THR A 236 21.01 -6.64 -16.02
CA THR A 236 20.03 -7.73 -15.91
C THR A 236 19.25 -7.77 -17.23
N PRO A 237 19.20 -8.90 -17.95
CA PRO A 237 18.48 -9.00 -19.20
C PRO A 237 17.00 -8.67 -18.99
N ALA A 238 16.42 -7.92 -19.93
CA ALA A 238 15.00 -7.59 -19.94
C ALA A 238 14.16 -8.89 -19.87
N PRO A 239 13.10 -8.94 -19.04
CA PRO A 239 12.19 -10.08 -19.04
C PRO A 239 11.56 -10.22 -20.43
N GLU A 240 11.65 -11.42 -21.00
CA GLU A 240 10.92 -11.76 -22.22
C GLU A 240 9.43 -11.48 -22.02
N VAL A 241 8.88 -10.63 -22.89
CA VAL A 241 7.44 -10.41 -22.99
C VAL A 241 6.79 -11.74 -23.35
N VAL A 242 6.21 -12.43 -22.36
CA VAL A 242 5.38 -13.60 -22.61
C VAL A 242 4.11 -13.10 -23.29
N VAL A 243 4.07 -13.24 -24.61
CA VAL A 243 2.85 -13.04 -25.40
C VAL A 243 1.85 -14.11 -24.96
N VAL A 244 0.89 -13.71 -24.12
CA VAL A 244 -0.24 -14.57 -23.75
C VAL A 244 -1.04 -14.83 -25.02
N THR A 245 -0.85 -16.01 -25.58
CA THR A 245 -1.68 -16.53 -26.66
C THR A 245 -3.06 -16.83 -26.06
N PRO A 246 -4.17 -16.40 -26.69
CA PRO A 246 -5.50 -16.67 -26.13
C PRO A 246 -5.71 -18.18 -25.97
N ALA A 247 -6.08 -18.58 -24.76
CA ALA A 247 -6.36 -19.97 -24.42
C ALA A 247 -7.51 -20.52 -25.28
N PRO A 248 -7.40 -21.75 -25.80
CA PRO A 248 -8.52 -22.39 -26.50
C PRO A 248 -9.68 -22.64 -25.53
N GLU A 249 -10.89 -22.43 -26.06
CA GLU A 249 -12.18 -22.62 -25.40
C GLU A 249 -12.27 -24.01 -24.74
N VAL A 250 -12.26 -24.03 -23.40
CA VAL A 250 -12.41 -25.27 -22.63
C VAL A 250 -13.89 -25.63 -22.59
N THR A 251 -14.21 -26.74 -23.24
CA THR A 251 -15.51 -27.41 -23.14
C THR A 251 -15.70 -27.93 -21.72
N VAL A 252 -16.77 -27.47 -21.05
CA VAL A 252 -17.15 -27.89 -19.70
C VAL A 252 -17.51 -29.38 -19.72
N VAL A 253 -16.64 -30.22 -19.15
CA VAL A 253 -16.99 -31.59 -18.74
C VAL A 253 -17.26 -31.56 -17.24
N THR A 254 -18.52 -31.80 -16.89
CA THR A 254 -19.03 -31.92 -15.52
C THR A 254 -18.36 -33.09 -14.79
N PRO A 255 -17.67 -32.90 -13.65
CA PRO A 255 -17.22 -34.02 -12.83
C PRO A 255 -18.28 -34.46 -11.82
N ALA A 256 -18.39 -35.78 -11.64
CA ALA A 256 -19.20 -36.44 -10.63
C ALA A 256 -18.64 -36.21 -9.20
N PRO A 257 -19.47 -36.29 -8.15
CA PRO A 257 -19.06 -35.90 -6.79
C PRO A 257 -18.17 -36.98 -6.14
N VAL A 258 -17.04 -36.54 -5.58
CA VAL A 258 -16.17 -37.35 -4.71
C VAL A 258 -16.36 -36.89 -3.27
N ALA A 259 -16.73 -37.82 -2.39
CA ALA A 259 -16.83 -37.63 -0.95
C ALA A 259 -15.45 -37.74 -0.30
N VAL A 260 -15.10 -36.82 0.60
CA VAL A 260 -13.92 -36.93 1.50
C VAL A 260 -14.27 -36.46 2.91
N ALA A 261 -13.74 -37.21 3.88
CA ALA A 261 -13.99 -37.23 5.32
C ALA A 261 -13.34 -36.05 6.10
N PRO A 262 -13.61 -35.90 7.41
CA PRO A 262 -13.32 -34.66 8.15
C PRO A 262 -11.86 -34.57 8.62
N ALA A 263 -11.30 -33.37 8.57
CA ALA A 263 -9.98 -33.05 9.13
C ALA A 263 -10.12 -32.54 10.58
N THR A 264 -9.56 -33.29 11.53
CA THR A 264 -9.31 -32.86 12.91
C THR A 264 -7.93 -32.20 12.98
N GLY A 265 -7.88 -30.89 13.20
CA GLY A 265 -6.65 -30.12 13.41
C GLY A 265 -6.82 -29.08 14.51
N THR A 266 -6.02 -29.18 15.56
CA THR A 266 -6.09 -28.41 16.80
C THR A 266 -5.42 -27.04 16.63
N ASN A 267 -6.15 -25.94 16.88
CA ASN A 267 -5.60 -24.58 16.89
C ASN A 267 -4.68 -24.36 18.10
N LYS A 268 -3.39 -24.13 17.84
CA LYS A 268 -2.44 -23.60 18.83
C LYS A 268 -2.38 -22.08 18.72
N GLY A 269 -2.86 -21.43 19.79
CA GLY A 269 -2.52 -20.08 20.27
C GLY A 269 -1.96 -19.07 19.27
N LEU A 270 -2.83 -18.19 18.82
CA LEU A 270 -2.53 -16.95 18.10
C LEU A 270 -1.72 -16.02 19.02
N ASN A 271 -0.41 -15.95 18.81
CA ASN A 271 0.48 -15.04 19.52
C ASN A 271 0.52 -13.70 18.77
N VAL A 272 -0.42 -12.81 19.08
CA VAL A 272 -0.47 -11.43 18.56
C VAL A 272 0.42 -10.55 19.43
N GLN A 273 1.74 -10.68 19.29
CA GLN A 273 2.69 -9.73 19.87
C GLN A 273 3.68 -9.23 18.81
N THR A 274 3.42 -7.97 18.42
CA THR A 274 4.41 -6.94 18.05
C THR A 274 5.37 -7.25 16.90
N ALA A 275 4.86 -7.16 15.67
CA ALA A 275 5.65 -6.61 14.57
C ALA A 275 5.46 -5.08 14.58
N VAL A 276 6.17 -4.39 15.48
CA VAL A 276 6.49 -2.97 15.24
C VAL A 276 7.51 -3.00 14.10
N ALA A 277 7.04 -2.80 12.88
CA ALA A 277 7.93 -2.49 11.78
C ALA A 277 8.70 -1.23 12.17
N THR A 278 10.00 -1.36 12.37
CA THR A 278 10.90 -0.21 12.42
C THR A 278 10.72 0.56 11.13
N GLU A 279 10.14 1.76 11.22
CA GLU A 279 10.11 2.72 10.12
C GLU A 279 11.57 3.10 9.81
N ASP A 280 12.16 2.41 8.84
CA ASP A 280 13.44 2.79 8.25
C ASP A 280 13.24 4.13 7.52
N ASN A 281 13.51 5.22 8.23
CA ASN A 281 13.73 6.56 7.69
C ASN A 281 15.05 6.61 6.93
N SER A 282 15.19 5.81 5.86
CA SER A 282 16.42 5.79 5.06
C SER A 282 16.48 7.01 4.14
N ALA A 283 17.69 7.55 3.96
CA ALA A 283 17.95 8.68 3.06
C ALA A 283 17.45 8.44 1.63
N ALA A 284 17.36 7.17 1.22
CA ALA A 284 16.81 6.77 -0.07
C ALA A 284 15.32 7.12 -0.19
N MET A 285 14.50 6.92 0.86
CA MET A 285 13.07 7.26 0.83
C MET A 285 12.85 8.77 0.66
N THR A 286 13.69 9.60 1.29
CA THR A 286 13.70 11.06 1.06
C THR A 286 14.14 11.44 -0.36
N LEU A 287 15.11 10.74 -0.94
CA LEU A 287 15.57 10.97 -2.32
C LEU A 287 14.48 10.58 -3.33
N ILE A 288 13.81 9.44 -3.13
CA ILE A 288 12.72 8.94 -3.97
C ILE A 288 11.51 9.88 -3.89
N ALA A 289 11.14 10.33 -2.67
CA ALA A 289 10.11 11.34 -2.49
C ALA A 289 10.47 12.68 -3.17
N ALA A 290 11.74 13.09 -3.13
CA ALA A 290 12.22 14.28 -3.83
C ALA A 290 12.25 14.10 -5.37
N LEU A 291 12.60 12.92 -5.87
CA LEU A 291 12.60 12.61 -7.31
C LEU A 291 11.17 12.53 -7.87
N LEU A 292 10.23 11.91 -7.17
CA LEU A 292 8.80 11.92 -7.54
C LEU A 292 8.20 13.33 -7.48
N ALA A 293 8.57 14.11 -6.46
CA ALA A 293 8.19 15.52 -6.36
C ALA A 293 8.64 16.34 -7.58
N VAL A 294 9.90 16.17 -7.98
CA VAL A 294 10.51 16.89 -9.09
C VAL A 294 9.97 16.41 -10.44
N GLY A 295 9.76 15.09 -10.61
CA GLY A 295 9.23 14.48 -11.83
C GLY A 295 7.83 14.95 -12.18
N VAL A 296 6.95 15.17 -11.20
CA VAL A 296 5.57 15.65 -11.46
C VAL A 296 5.49 17.18 -11.58
N ALA A 297 6.32 17.92 -10.85
CA ALA A 297 6.27 19.38 -10.81
C ALA A 297 6.87 20.04 -12.06
N VAL A 298 7.93 19.46 -12.65
CA VAL A 298 8.60 20.01 -13.84
C VAL A 298 7.67 20.06 -15.07
N PRO A 299 6.98 18.98 -15.49
CA PRO A 299 6.08 19.01 -16.66
C PRO A 299 4.89 19.96 -16.46
N MET A 300 4.33 20.03 -15.25
CA MET A 300 3.24 20.96 -14.90
C MET A 300 3.69 22.43 -14.95
N ALA A 301 4.89 22.75 -14.46
CA ALA A 301 5.46 24.09 -14.53
C ALA A 301 5.78 24.51 -15.97
N THR A 302 6.29 23.60 -16.81
CA THR A 302 6.49 23.87 -18.25
C THR A 302 5.18 24.05 -19.01
N ALA A 303 4.15 23.25 -18.73
CA ALA A 303 2.84 23.39 -19.36
C ALA A 303 2.15 24.71 -18.96
N ALA A 304 2.28 25.13 -17.70
CA ALA A 304 1.78 26.42 -17.23
C ALA A 304 2.53 27.60 -17.87
N ARG A 305 3.84 27.46 -18.11
CA ARG A 305 4.68 28.49 -18.77
C ARG A 305 4.34 28.62 -20.25
N MET A 306 4.10 27.51 -20.96
CA MET A 306 3.62 27.50 -22.35
C MET A 306 2.26 28.19 -22.48
N ARG A 307 1.30 27.89 -21.60
CA ARG A 307 -0.01 28.56 -21.57
C ARG A 307 0.04 30.05 -21.25
N ARG A 308 1.05 30.52 -20.50
CA ARG A 308 1.26 31.96 -20.25
C ARG A 308 1.86 32.67 -21.47
N LEU A 309 2.75 32.03 -22.21
CA LEU A 309 3.32 32.58 -23.44
C LEU A 309 2.27 32.70 -24.57
N GLU A 310 1.37 31.72 -24.70
CA GLU A 310 0.25 31.77 -25.66
C GLU A 310 -0.74 32.91 -25.37
N ARG A 311 -0.91 33.30 -24.11
CA ARG A 311 -1.78 34.42 -23.72
C ARG A 311 -1.12 35.79 -23.87
N ALA A 312 0.21 35.86 -23.86
CA ALA A 312 0.95 37.10 -24.05
C ALA A 312 1.15 37.46 -25.54
N GLN A 313 0.88 36.53 -26.44
CA GLN A 313 0.94 36.71 -27.90
C GLN A 313 -0.43 36.99 -28.55
N ARG A 314 -1.49 37.08 -27.74
CA ARG A 314 -2.82 37.57 -28.14
C ARG A 314 -3.06 38.95 -27.54
#